data_AF-A0A7J3KZ20-F1
#
_entry.id   AF-A0A7J3KZ20-F1
#
_cell.length_a   1.000
_cell.length_b   1.000
_cell.length_c   1.000
_cell.angle_alpha   90.00
_cell.angle_beta   90.00
_cell.angle_gamma   90.00
#
_symmetry.space_group_name_H-M   'P 1'
#
loop_
_entity.id
_entity.type
_entity.pdbx_description
1 polymer ?
#
loop_
_entity_poly.entity_id
_entity_poly.type
_entity_poly.pdbx_seq_one_letter_code
_entity_poly.pdbx_strand_id
1 'polypeptide(L)'
;MEESAKRVLILCVDLDDDIGNKTGLETPIIGRENVLRAAERLALLDPEEADSNAMFASVKLSDDFSKSGYLTEVCVVSGLKNGGLDASRKAMSEIMHVAKLFSPSEVYVVTDGFGEEDIEPVLKARLPLAGVRRVVVKQSRAIEESYIVLGRYLKMLFTDPRFKRWVLGLGGLLITLFTVLSHFRSYEEVNTVFWSIVGITILIKGLDL
;
A
#
# COMPACT_ATOMS: atom_id res chain seq x y z
N MET A 1 16.71 -41.58 -10.70
CA MET A 1 15.78 -40.56 -10.20
C MET A 1 16.29 -39.25 -10.78
N GLU A 2 15.59 -38.67 -11.76
CA GLU A 2 15.94 -37.35 -12.28
C GLU A 2 15.91 -36.37 -11.12
N GLU A 3 17.06 -35.77 -10.82
CA GLU A 3 17.16 -34.60 -9.98
C GLU A 3 16.36 -33.52 -10.72
N SER A 4 15.08 -33.34 -10.36
CA SER A 4 14.25 -32.36 -11.04
C SER A 4 14.93 -31.01 -10.85
N ALA A 5 15.33 -30.39 -11.95
CA ALA A 5 15.87 -29.03 -11.91
C ALA A 5 14.88 -28.18 -11.10
N LYS A 6 15.34 -27.60 -9.99
CA LYS A 6 14.49 -26.81 -9.11
C LYS A 6 14.02 -25.59 -9.92
N ARG A 7 12.75 -25.61 -10.28
CA ARG A 7 12.09 -24.64 -11.15
C ARG A 7 11.39 -23.60 -10.29
N VAL A 8 11.89 -22.38 -10.34
CA VAL A 8 11.40 -21.28 -9.51
C VAL A 8 10.65 -20.30 -10.40
N LEU A 9 9.36 -20.12 -10.13
CA LEU A 9 8.55 -19.08 -10.77
C LEU A 9 8.49 -17.87 -9.85
N ILE A 10 8.81 -16.70 -10.37
CA ILE A 10 8.71 -15.43 -9.66
C ILE A 10 7.56 -14.63 -10.26
N LEU A 11 6.57 -14.33 -9.44
CA LEU A 11 5.34 -13.64 -9.81
C LEU A 11 5.35 -12.22 -9.27
N CYS A 12 5.29 -11.23 -10.14
CA CYS A 12 4.94 -9.86 -9.78
C CYS A 12 3.44 -9.67 -10.06
N VAL A 13 2.67 -9.20 -9.08
CA VAL A 13 1.22 -9.03 -9.21
C VAL A 13 0.88 -7.55 -9.13
N ASP A 14 0.13 -7.04 -10.11
CA ASP A 14 -0.40 -5.67 -10.19
C ASP A 14 -1.93 -5.78 -10.30
N LEU A 15 -2.69 -5.52 -9.23
CA LEU A 15 -4.15 -5.83 -9.24
C LEU A 15 -5.02 -4.77 -9.92
N ASP A 16 -4.58 -3.53 -9.97
CA ASP A 16 -5.29 -2.40 -10.57
C ASP A 16 -4.87 -2.10 -12.01
N ASP A 17 -3.98 -2.92 -12.58
CA ASP A 17 -3.58 -2.89 -13.99
C ASP A 17 -2.89 -1.58 -14.36
N ASP A 18 -2.09 -1.03 -13.45
CA ASP A 18 -1.34 0.20 -13.68
C ASP A 18 -0.30 0.03 -14.79
N ILE A 19 0.27 -1.17 -14.92
CA ILE A 19 1.13 -1.54 -16.05
C ILE A 19 0.36 -1.42 -17.36
N GLY A 20 -0.81 -2.07 -17.48
CA GLY A 20 -1.61 -2.05 -18.71
C GLY A 20 -2.11 -0.65 -19.03
N ASN A 21 -2.61 0.07 -18.02
CA ASN A 21 -3.18 1.41 -18.15
C ASN A 21 -2.14 2.47 -18.54
N LYS A 22 -0.96 2.47 -17.89
CA LYS A 22 0.06 3.50 -18.11
C LYS A 22 0.95 3.17 -19.28
N THR A 23 1.36 1.90 -19.43
CA THR A 23 2.33 1.50 -20.45
C THR A 23 1.70 1.02 -21.75
N GLY A 24 0.46 0.52 -21.73
CA GLY A 24 -0.20 -0.12 -22.88
C GLY A 24 0.34 -1.51 -23.20
N LEU A 25 1.04 -2.16 -22.26
CA LEU A 25 1.49 -3.55 -22.38
C LEU A 25 0.39 -4.51 -21.95
N GLU A 26 0.25 -5.62 -22.66
CA GLU A 26 -0.68 -6.69 -22.29
C GLU A 26 -0.02 -7.68 -21.32
N THR A 27 -0.77 -8.11 -20.31
CA THR A 27 -0.40 -9.16 -19.35
C THR A 27 -0.96 -10.52 -19.78
N PRO A 28 -0.32 -11.64 -19.42
CA PRO A 28 0.88 -11.75 -18.60
C PRO A 28 2.17 -11.47 -19.39
N ILE A 29 3.08 -10.69 -18.80
CA ILE A 29 4.42 -10.44 -19.36
C ILE A 29 5.35 -11.52 -18.81
N ILE A 30 5.87 -12.38 -19.68
CA ILE A 30 6.71 -13.53 -19.28
C ILE A 30 8.13 -13.33 -19.81
N GLY A 31 9.13 -13.69 -19.02
CA GLY A 31 10.54 -13.61 -19.39
C GLY A 31 11.25 -12.47 -18.69
N ARG A 32 12.42 -12.77 -18.11
CA ARG A 32 13.28 -11.80 -17.41
C ARG A 32 13.48 -10.50 -18.19
N GLU A 33 13.84 -10.59 -19.47
CA GLU A 33 14.12 -9.44 -20.33
C GLU A 33 12.86 -8.63 -20.66
N ASN A 34 11.74 -9.30 -20.88
CA ASN A 34 10.46 -8.64 -21.16
C ASN A 34 9.96 -7.88 -19.92
N VAL A 35 10.08 -8.49 -18.74
CA VAL A 35 9.74 -7.85 -17.47
C VAL A 35 10.66 -6.65 -17.19
N LEU A 36 11.96 -6.77 -17.46
CA LEU A 36 12.90 -5.67 -17.29
C LEU A 36 12.52 -4.46 -18.16
N ARG A 37 12.24 -4.68 -19.44
CA ARG A 37 11.80 -3.61 -20.36
C ARG A 37 10.47 -3.00 -19.97
N ALA A 38 9.54 -3.82 -19.48
CA ALA A 38 8.26 -3.34 -18.99
C ALA A 38 8.43 -2.46 -17.75
N ALA A 39 9.32 -2.85 -16.82
CA ALA A 39 9.67 -2.07 -15.64
C ALA A 39 10.33 -0.73 -16.02
N GLU A 40 11.29 -0.75 -16.94
CA GLU A 40 11.93 0.46 -17.48
C GLU A 40 10.89 1.39 -18.12
N ARG A 41 9.98 0.85 -18.93
CA ARG A 41 8.92 1.65 -19.57
C ARG A 41 7.97 2.26 -18.55
N LEU A 42 7.55 1.49 -17.53
CA LEU A 42 6.68 2.01 -16.48
C LEU A 42 7.38 3.12 -15.69
N ALA A 43 8.62 2.89 -15.25
CA ALA A 43 9.40 3.89 -14.51
C ALA A 43 9.67 5.17 -15.31
N LEU A 44 9.79 5.08 -16.64
CA LEU A 44 9.95 6.25 -17.51
C LEU A 44 8.66 7.05 -17.69
N LEU A 45 7.50 6.38 -17.64
CA LEU A 45 6.19 7.02 -17.79
C LEU A 45 5.67 7.58 -16.46
N ASP A 46 5.90 6.86 -15.37
CA ASP A 46 5.53 7.24 -14.02
C ASP A 46 6.62 6.84 -13.01
N PRO A 47 7.57 7.73 -12.72
CA PRO A 47 8.66 7.45 -11.78
C PRO A 47 8.22 7.28 -10.32
N GLU A 48 7.00 7.70 -9.97
CA GLU A 48 6.47 7.58 -8.61
C GLU A 48 5.82 6.21 -8.36
N GLU A 49 5.56 5.45 -9.43
CA GLU A 49 4.90 4.15 -9.37
C GLU A 49 5.76 3.08 -8.69
N ALA A 50 5.18 2.42 -7.69
CA ALA A 50 5.84 1.42 -6.88
C ALA A 50 5.90 0.04 -7.59
N ASP A 51 4.96 -0.27 -8.49
CA ASP A 51 4.96 -1.49 -9.31
C ASP A 51 6.27 -1.67 -10.10
N SER A 52 6.81 -0.57 -10.64
CA SER A 52 8.07 -0.61 -11.38
C SER A 52 9.21 -1.20 -10.54
N ASN A 53 9.26 -0.86 -9.25
CA ASN A 53 10.24 -1.37 -8.31
C ASN A 53 9.95 -2.82 -7.90
N ALA A 54 8.68 -3.23 -7.81
CA ALA A 54 8.32 -4.62 -7.60
C ALA A 54 8.79 -5.50 -8.77
N MET A 55 8.67 -5.02 -10.01
CA MET A 55 9.19 -5.71 -11.20
C MET A 55 10.72 -5.80 -11.19
N PHE A 56 11.43 -4.71 -10.85
CA PHE A 56 12.89 -4.74 -10.71
C PHE A 56 13.34 -5.71 -9.61
N ALA A 57 12.63 -5.77 -8.49
CA ALA A 57 12.90 -6.71 -7.41
C ALA A 57 12.66 -8.16 -7.82
N SER A 58 11.66 -8.41 -8.67
CA SER A 58 11.36 -9.71 -9.26
C SER A 58 12.48 -10.20 -10.19
N VAL A 59 12.96 -9.32 -11.06
CA VAL A 59 14.12 -9.60 -11.93
C VAL A 59 15.36 -9.88 -11.09
N LYS A 60 15.63 -9.08 -10.06
CA LYS A 60 16.77 -9.29 -9.15
C LYS A 60 16.69 -10.65 -8.44
N LEU A 61 15.51 -11.01 -7.92
CA LEU A 61 15.31 -12.30 -7.27
C LEU A 61 15.56 -13.46 -8.23
N SER A 62 15.17 -13.32 -9.50
CA SER A 62 15.44 -14.29 -10.55
C SER A 62 16.92 -14.47 -10.82
N ASP A 63 17.65 -13.36 -10.92
CA ASP A 63 19.10 -13.39 -11.12
C ASP A 63 19.82 -14.07 -9.96
N ASP A 64 19.36 -13.85 -8.73
CA ASP A 64 19.95 -14.45 -7.53
C ASP A 64 19.70 -15.98 -7.48
N PHE A 65 18.50 -16.44 -7.84
CA PHE A 65 18.21 -17.88 -7.95
C PHE A 65 18.93 -18.54 -9.14
N SER A 66 18.99 -17.86 -10.29
CA SER A 66 19.68 -18.34 -11.48
C SER A 66 21.17 -18.55 -11.21
N LYS A 67 21.83 -17.60 -10.53
CA LYS A 67 23.23 -17.74 -10.06
C LYS A 67 23.42 -18.92 -9.10
N SER A 68 22.37 -19.29 -8.37
CA SER A 68 22.37 -20.42 -7.44
C SER A 68 22.08 -21.77 -8.13
N GLY A 69 21.95 -21.79 -9.47
CA GLY A 69 21.76 -23.01 -10.27
C GLY A 69 20.31 -23.43 -10.49
N TYR A 70 19.34 -22.58 -10.14
CA TYR A 70 17.92 -22.84 -10.34
C TYR A 70 17.47 -22.44 -11.75
N LEU A 71 16.50 -23.18 -12.32
CA LEU A 71 15.82 -22.72 -13.54
C LEU A 71 14.74 -21.73 -13.13
N THR A 72 14.85 -20.48 -13.57
CA THR A 72 14.01 -19.38 -13.11
C THR A 72 13.20 -18.80 -14.25
N GLU A 73 11.93 -18.49 -13.99
CA GLU A 73 11.07 -17.72 -14.89
C GLU A 73 10.45 -16.57 -14.11
N VAL A 74 10.38 -15.39 -14.74
CA VAL A 74 9.76 -14.20 -14.15
C VAL A 74 8.55 -13.86 -14.97
N CYS A 75 7.43 -13.60 -14.31
CA CYS A 75 6.30 -13.01 -14.99
C CYS A 75 5.61 -11.95 -14.16
N VAL A 76 4.94 -11.06 -14.87
CA VAL A 76 4.10 -10.01 -14.32
C VAL A 76 2.69 -10.27 -14.79
N VAL A 77 1.76 -10.31 -13.84
CA VAL A 77 0.34 -10.56 -14.08
C VAL A 77 -0.43 -9.34 -13.61
N SER A 78 -1.49 -8.99 -14.33
CA SER A 78 -2.35 -7.88 -13.89
C SER A 78 -3.81 -8.25 -13.72
N GLY A 79 -4.45 -7.52 -12.81
CA GLY A 79 -5.88 -7.54 -12.62
C GLY A 79 -6.61 -6.66 -13.63
N LEU A 80 -7.76 -6.13 -13.21
CA LEU A 80 -8.59 -5.23 -14.01
C LEU A 80 -8.63 -3.88 -13.31
N LYS A 81 -8.67 -2.81 -14.09
CA LYS A 81 -8.74 -1.42 -13.61
C LYS A 81 -9.78 -1.13 -12.52
N ASN A 82 -10.92 -1.83 -12.56
CA ASN A 82 -12.01 -1.62 -11.60
C ASN A 82 -11.76 -2.31 -10.25
N GLY A 83 -10.65 -3.05 -10.12
CA GLY A 83 -10.28 -3.81 -8.95
C GLY A 83 -11.29 -4.90 -8.58
N GLY A 84 -11.24 -5.31 -7.31
CA GLY A 84 -12.19 -6.24 -6.73
C GLY A 84 -12.06 -7.69 -7.23
N LEU A 85 -13.12 -8.47 -7.06
CA LEU A 85 -13.11 -9.92 -7.30
C LEU A 85 -12.80 -10.31 -8.74
N ASP A 86 -13.21 -9.51 -9.72
CA ASP A 86 -12.97 -9.79 -11.13
C ASP A 86 -11.52 -9.52 -11.54
N ALA A 87 -10.87 -8.52 -10.93
CA ALA A 87 -9.43 -8.30 -11.07
C ALA A 87 -8.65 -9.50 -10.53
N SER A 88 -8.98 -9.98 -9.32
CA SER A 88 -8.35 -11.17 -8.74
C SER A 88 -8.58 -12.43 -9.58
N ARG A 89 -9.75 -12.57 -10.23
CA ARG A 89 -10.04 -13.68 -11.14
C ARG A 89 -9.19 -13.63 -12.41
N LYS A 90 -9.05 -12.46 -13.04
CA LYS A 90 -8.18 -12.29 -14.23
C LYS A 90 -6.75 -12.63 -13.86
N ALA A 91 -6.21 -12.03 -12.80
CA ALA A 91 -4.86 -12.29 -12.32
C ALA A 91 -4.65 -13.79 -12.05
N MET A 92 -5.57 -14.45 -11.34
CA MET A 92 -5.49 -15.89 -11.09
C MET A 92 -5.49 -16.73 -12.38
N SER A 93 -6.30 -16.35 -13.38
CA SER A 93 -6.31 -17.03 -14.68
C SER A 93 -4.96 -16.94 -15.38
N GLU A 94 -4.35 -15.75 -15.39
CA GLU A 94 -3.01 -15.53 -15.96
C GLU A 94 -1.94 -16.33 -15.21
N ILE A 95 -1.96 -16.29 -13.88
CA ILE A 95 -1.04 -17.04 -13.03
C ILE A 95 -1.11 -18.54 -13.33
N MET A 96 -2.32 -19.10 -13.41
CA MET A 96 -2.51 -20.52 -13.73
C MET A 96 -2.04 -20.87 -15.14
N HIS A 97 -2.19 -19.95 -16.10
CA HIS A 97 -1.67 -20.12 -17.45
C HIS A 97 -0.13 -20.23 -17.45
N VAL A 98 0.56 -19.30 -16.78
CA VAL A 98 2.03 -19.32 -16.69
C VAL A 98 2.52 -20.53 -15.91
N ALA A 99 1.88 -20.86 -14.79
CA ALA A 99 2.25 -22.03 -13.98
C ALA A 99 2.12 -23.34 -14.77
N LYS A 100 1.13 -23.46 -15.66
CA LYS A 100 0.98 -24.63 -16.53
C LYS A 100 2.09 -24.73 -17.57
N LEU A 101 2.53 -23.61 -18.14
CA LEU A 101 3.60 -23.57 -19.14
C LEU A 101 4.96 -23.93 -18.53
N PHE A 102 5.28 -23.40 -17.35
CA PHE A 102 6.60 -23.55 -16.74
C PHE A 102 6.70 -24.77 -15.80
N SER A 103 5.59 -25.17 -15.19
CA SER A 103 5.51 -26.24 -14.17
C SER A 103 6.54 -26.04 -13.04
N PRO A 104 6.40 -24.96 -12.24
CA PRO A 104 7.34 -24.64 -11.16
C PRO A 104 7.28 -25.64 -10.00
N SER A 105 8.43 -25.90 -9.38
CA SER A 105 8.52 -26.59 -8.09
C SER A 105 8.37 -25.63 -6.91
N GLU A 106 8.74 -24.36 -7.10
CA GLU A 106 8.62 -23.30 -6.10
C GLU A 106 8.08 -22.03 -6.75
N VAL A 107 7.18 -21.34 -6.05
CA VAL A 107 6.65 -20.05 -6.48
C VAL A 107 6.98 -18.99 -5.42
N TYR A 108 7.52 -17.86 -5.86
CA TYR A 108 7.73 -16.66 -5.04
C TYR A 108 6.91 -15.51 -5.59
N VAL A 109 6.15 -14.85 -4.72
CA VAL A 109 5.34 -13.69 -5.09
C VAL A 109 6.05 -12.42 -4.63
N VAL A 110 6.07 -11.40 -5.48
CA VAL A 110 6.63 -10.08 -5.25
C VAL A 110 5.53 -9.04 -5.42
N THR A 111 5.37 -8.17 -4.44
CA THR A 111 4.32 -7.14 -4.37
C THR A 111 4.86 -5.92 -3.64
N ASP A 112 4.39 -4.73 -3.99
CA ASP A 112 4.71 -3.45 -3.36
C ASP A 112 3.75 -3.07 -2.20
N GLY A 113 2.51 -3.59 -2.22
CA GLY A 113 1.63 -3.72 -1.08
C GLY A 113 0.35 -2.88 -1.08
N PHE A 114 -0.55 -3.27 -0.16
CA PHE A 114 -1.93 -2.81 0.09
C PHE A 114 -2.98 -3.29 -0.94
N GLY A 115 -3.74 -4.34 -0.56
CA GLY A 115 -4.83 -4.92 -1.38
C GLY A 115 -4.72 -6.43 -1.64
N GLU A 116 -3.57 -7.04 -1.30
CA GLU A 116 -3.23 -8.41 -1.71
C GLU A 116 -3.38 -9.51 -0.63
N GLU A 117 -3.83 -9.16 0.57
CA GLU A 117 -4.06 -10.15 1.64
C GLU A 117 -5.10 -11.23 1.25
N ASP A 118 -5.93 -10.95 0.25
CA ASP A 118 -6.95 -11.85 -0.27
C ASP A 118 -6.43 -12.90 -1.27
N ILE A 119 -5.28 -12.67 -1.94
CA ILE A 119 -4.78 -13.57 -3.00
C ILE A 119 -3.81 -14.62 -2.48
N GLU A 120 -3.02 -14.30 -1.45
CA GLU A 120 -2.04 -15.23 -0.88
C GLU A 120 -2.66 -16.59 -0.45
N PRO A 121 -3.82 -16.63 0.24
CA PRO A 121 -4.45 -17.90 0.61
C PRO A 121 -4.87 -18.74 -0.60
N VAL A 122 -5.34 -18.08 -1.67
CA VAL A 122 -5.78 -18.74 -2.90
C VAL A 122 -4.59 -19.30 -3.68
N LEU A 123 -3.48 -18.56 -3.72
CA LEU A 123 -2.23 -19.02 -4.34
C LEU A 123 -1.66 -20.23 -3.60
N LYS A 124 -1.61 -20.19 -2.27
CA LYS A 124 -1.17 -21.34 -1.44
C LYS A 124 -1.99 -22.61 -1.68
N ALA A 125 -3.28 -22.47 -1.97
CA ALA A 125 -4.16 -23.61 -2.22
C ALA A 125 -3.94 -24.28 -3.59
N ARG A 126 -3.35 -23.57 -4.57
CA ARG A 126 -3.26 -24.03 -5.97
C ARG A 126 -1.83 -24.22 -6.49
N LEU A 127 -0.85 -23.58 -5.85
CA LEU A 127 0.56 -23.57 -6.29
C LEU A 127 1.49 -23.92 -5.13
N PRO A 128 2.69 -24.45 -5.41
CA PRO A 128 3.72 -24.69 -4.41
C PRO A 128 4.38 -23.36 -3.99
N LEU A 129 3.63 -22.51 -3.27
CA LEU A 129 4.11 -21.21 -2.80
C LEU A 129 5.18 -21.40 -1.73
N ALA A 130 6.42 -21.02 -2.05
CA ALA A 130 7.57 -21.16 -1.17
C ALA A 130 7.82 -19.89 -0.33
N GLY A 131 7.44 -18.71 -0.83
CA GLY A 131 7.60 -17.45 -0.09
C GLY A 131 6.91 -16.26 -0.74
N VAL A 132 6.74 -15.20 0.05
CA VAL A 132 6.22 -13.90 -0.39
C VAL A 132 7.25 -12.83 -0.02
N ARG A 133 7.66 -12.03 -0.99
CA ARG A 133 8.63 -10.95 -0.84
C ARG A 133 7.93 -9.61 -1.06
N ARG A 134 7.68 -8.87 0.01
CA ARG A 134 7.12 -7.52 -0.06
C ARG A 134 8.24 -6.50 -0.32
N VAL A 135 8.02 -5.61 -1.28
CA VAL A 135 8.98 -4.60 -1.73
C VAL A 135 8.43 -3.23 -1.39
N VAL A 136 8.87 -2.68 -0.25
CA VAL A 136 8.48 -1.32 0.12
C VAL A 136 9.44 -0.34 -0.53
N VAL A 137 8.94 0.47 -1.46
CA VAL A 137 9.70 1.59 -2.03
C VAL A 137 9.85 2.67 -0.98
N LYS A 138 11.09 2.99 -0.61
CA LYS A 138 11.37 4.07 0.36
C LYS A 138 11.14 5.42 -0.32
N GLN A 139 9.98 6.01 -0.11
CA GLN A 139 9.68 7.38 -0.53
C GLN A 139 10.32 8.40 0.43
N SER A 140 10.64 9.60 -0.08
CA SER A 140 11.70 10.51 0.40
C SER A 140 11.68 10.92 1.89
N ARG A 141 12.84 11.44 2.35
CA ARG A 141 13.04 12.08 3.67
C ARG A 141 11.99 13.14 4.02
N ALA A 142 11.35 13.79 3.05
CA ALA A 142 10.38 14.85 3.32
C ALA A 142 9.13 14.36 4.07
N ILE A 143 8.72 13.10 3.86
CA ILE A 143 7.62 12.48 4.61
C ILE A 143 8.08 12.19 6.05
N GLU A 144 9.28 11.64 6.23
CA GLU A 144 9.89 11.42 7.56
C GLU A 144 10.06 12.74 8.33
N GLU A 145 10.58 13.78 7.68
CA GLU A 145 10.70 15.13 8.24
C GLU A 145 9.33 15.71 8.59
N SER A 146 8.31 15.53 7.74
CA SER A 146 6.94 15.97 8.04
C SER A 146 6.38 15.27 9.27
N TYR A 147 6.61 13.97 9.45
CA TYR A 147 6.21 13.23 10.65
C TYR A 147 6.96 13.70 11.90
N ILE A 148 8.26 13.96 11.79
CA ILE A 148 9.07 14.49 12.89
C ILE A 148 8.61 15.90 13.28
N VAL A 149 8.31 16.74 12.30
CA VAL A 149 7.81 18.11 12.50
C VAL A 149 6.41 18.08 13.10
N LEU A 150 5.49 17.27 12.57
CA LEU A 150 4.14 17.08 13.12
C LEU A 150 4.20 16.58 14.57
N GLY A 151 5.01 15.55 14.82
CA GLY A 151 5.23 15.01 16.17
C GLY A 151 5.82 16.03 17.14
N ARG A 152 6.72 16.90 16.65
CA ARG A 152 7.29 18.01 17.44
C ARG A 152 6.24 19.04 17.81
N TYR A 153 5.39 19.46 16.87
CA TYR A 153 4.29 20.39 17.15
C TYR A 153 3.27 19.76 18.10
N LEU A 154 2.91 18.50 17.89
CA LEU A 154 2.02 17.77 18.78
C LEU A 154 2.60 17.73 20.21
N LYS A 155 3.90 17.42 20.34
CA LYS A 155 4.60 17.44 21.62
C LYS A 155 4.60 18.83 22.26
N MET A 156 4.78 19.91 21.48
CA MET A 156 4.70 21.29 21.97
C MET A 156 3.34 21.61 22.59
N LEU A 157 2.23 21.09 22.04
CA LEU A 157 0.89 21.28 22.63
C LEU A 157 0.80 20.76 24.08
N PHE A 158 1.52 19.68 24.40
CA PHE A 158 1.50 19.07 25.74
C PHE A 158 2.62 19.56 26.67
N THR A 159 3.72 20.05 26.12
CA THR A 159 4.94 20.37 26.89
C THR A 159 5.23 21.86 27.02
N ASP A 160 4.87 22.69 26.05
CA ASP A 160 5.13 24.13 26.12
C ASP A 160 4.11 24.81 27.06
N PRO A 161 4.55 25.47 28.16
CA PRO A 161 3.66 26.14 29.10
C PRO A 161 2.70 27.14 28.46
N ARG A 162 3.08 27.74 27.32
CA ARG A 162 2.24 28.72 26.60
C ARG A 162 1.05 28.04 25.94
N PHE A 163 1.27 26.93 25.25
CA PHE A 163 0.21 26.20 24.53
C PHE A 163 -0.56 25.24 25.43
N LYS A 164 0.13 24.60 26.38
CA LYS A 164 -0.45 23.64 27.33
C LYS A 164 -1.62 24.21 28.13
N ARG A 165 -1.54 25.48 28.55
CA ARG A 165 -2.63 26.16 29.29
C ARG A 165 -3.89 26.31 28.46
N TRP A 166 -3.75 26.63 27.17
CA TRP A 166 -4.90 26.78 26.27
C TRP A 166 -5.44 25.44 25.81
N VAL A 167 -4.58 24.52 25.36
CA VAL A 167 -5.01 23.24 24.79
C VAL A 167 -5.47 22.27 25.88
N LEU A 168 -4.66 22.02 26.91
CA LEU A 168 -5.02 21.07 27.97
C LEU A 168 -5.85 21.72 29.08
N GLY A 169 -5.57 22.98 29.42
CA GLY A 169 -6.32 23.69 30.46
C GLY A 169 -7.72 24.06 29.99
N LEU A 170 -7.83 24.98 29.04
CA LEU A 170 -9.15 25.43 28.55
C LEU A 170 -9.86 24.34 27.74
N GLY A 171 -9.16 23.64 26.85
CA GLY A 171 -9.74 22.52 26.10
C GLY A 171 -10.21 21.37 27.01
N GLY A 172 -9.41 20.99 28.00
CA GLY A 172 -9.81 20.00 29.01
C GLY A 172 -11.01 20.46 29.84
N LEU A 173 -11.04 21.72 30.27
CA LEU A 173 -12.17 22.30 30.97
C LEU A 173 -13.45 22.26 30.13
N LEU A 174 -13.39 22.64 28.86
CA LEU A 174 -14.53 22.60 27.95
C LEU A 174 -15.06 21.18 27.75
N ILE A 175 -14.17 20.20 27.56
CA ILE A 175 -14.55 18.79 27.43
C ILE A 175 -15.20 18.29 28.71
N THR A 176 -14.59 18.53 29.88
CA THR A 176 -15.17 18.11 31.17
C THR A 176 -16.53 18.76 31.43
N LEU A 177 -16.68 20.06 31.13
CA LEU A 177 -17.94 20.78 31.26
C LEU A 177 -18.99 20.20 30.31
N PHE A 178 -18.62 19.94 29.05
CA PHE A 178 -19.50 19.29 28.08
C PHE A 178 -19.96 17.91 28.57
N THR A 179 -19.05 17.06 29.05
CA THR A 179 -19.36 15.73 29.58
C THR A 179 -20.30 15.80 30.79
N VAL A 180 -20.02 16.70 31.74
CA VAL A 180 -20.86 16.88 32.94
C VAL A 180 -22.24 17.39 32.57
N LEU A 181 -22.36 18.44 31.75
CA LEU A 181 -23.66 18.96 31.34
C LEU A 181 -24.46 17.93 30.53
N SER A 182 -23.80 17.15 29.68
CA SER A 182 -24.44 16.09 28.89
C SER A 182 -25.00 14.96 29.76
N HIS A 183 -24.49 14.80 30.99
CA HIS A 183 -24.99 13.80 31.93
C HIS A 183 -26.29 14.24 32.63
N PHE A 184 -26.45 15.53 32.91
CA PHE A 184 -27.60 16.06 33.67
C PHE A 184 -28.72 16.66 32.82
N ARG A 185 -28.47 16.97 31.53
CA ARG A 185 -29.44 17.54 30.59
C ARG A 185 -29.67 16.64 29.38
N SER A 186 -30.73 16.94 28.62
CA SER A 186 -30.94 16.35 27.30
C SER A 186 -29.76 16.70 26.38
N TYR A 187 -29.19 15.67 25.72
CA TYR A 187 -28.01 15.78 24.86
C TYR A 187 -28.14 16.86 23.78
N GLU A 188 -29.34 17.04 23.22
CA GLU A 188 -29.60 18.00 22.15
C GLU A 188 -29.43 19.46 22.58
N GLU A 189 -29.83 19.80 23.81
CA GLU A 189 -29.70 21.18 24.32
C GLU A 189 -28.23 21.55 24.53
N VAL A 190 -27.45 20.63 25.10
CA VAL A 190 -26.01 20.83 25.37
C VAL A 190 -25.23 20.94 24.07
N ASN A 191 -25.54 20.09 23.09
CA ASN A 191 -24.91 20.12 21.78
C ASN A 191 -25.21 21.44 21.03
N THR A 192 -26.45 21.91 21.08
CA THR A 192 -26.85 23.18 20.42
C THR A 192 -26.11 24.37 21.00
N VAL A 193 -26.01 24.47 22.34
CA VAL A 193 -25.28 25.55 23.01
C VAL A 193 -23.78 25.48 22.69
N PHE A 194 -23.20 24.28 22.69
CA PHE A 194 -21.79 24.08 22.37
C PHE A 194 -21.44 24.59 20.96
N TRP A 195 -22.18 24.15 19.94
CA TRP A 195 -21.96 24.60 18.56
C TRP A 195 -22.25 26.09 18.36
N SER A 196 -23.20 26.65 19.12
CA SER A 196 -23.46 28.08 19.10
C SER A 196 -22.27 28.90 19.62
N ILE A 197 -21.65 28.48 20.72
CA ILE A 197 -20.45 29.13 21.28
C ILE A 197 -19.27 29.04 20.29
N VAL A 198 -19.06 27.85 19.71
CA VAL A 198 -18.01 27.64 18.70
C VAL A 198 -18.24 28.54 17.49
N GLY A 199 -19.46 28.57 16.96
CA GLY A 199 -19.84 29.40 15.80
C GLY A 199 -19.65 30.89 16.05
N ILE A 200 -20.10 31.40 17.21
CA ILE A 200 -19.90 32.80 17.60
C ILE A 200 -18.40 33.13 17.72
N THR A 201 -17.61 32.24 18.31
CA THR A 201 -16.15 32.45 18.46
C THR A 201 -15.46 32.53 17.10
N ILE A 202 -15.84 31.67 16.16
CA ILE A 202 -15.32 31.69 14.78
C ILE A 202 -15.74 32.96 14.06
N LEU A 203 -16.98 33.42 14.23
CA LEU A 203 -17.45 34.67 13.61
C LEU A 203 -16.71 35.89 14.13
N ILE A 204 -16.55 36.02 15.45
CA ILE A 204 -15.82 37.14 16.05
C ILE A 204 -14.38 37.16 15.54
N LYS A 205 -13.69 36.01 15.58
CA LYS A 205 -12.31 35.91 15.09
C LYS A 205 -12.16 36.02 13.57
N GLY A 206 -13.15 35.58 12.80
CA GLY A 206 -13.11 35.57 11.34
C GLY A 206 -13.47 36.91 10.72
N LEU A 207 -14.20 37.75 11.46
CA LEU A 207 -14.57 39.11 11.04
C LEU A 207 -13.71 40.20 11.69
N ASP A 208 -12.66 39.81 12.44
CA ASP A 208 -11.78 40.71 13.20
C ASP A 208 -12.55 41.70 14.12
N LEU A 209 -13.64 41.23 14.75
CA LEU A 209 -14.45 42.00 15.73
C LEU A 209 -13.89 41.96 17.15
#